data_AF-A0A2E0BUE1-F1
#
_entry.id   AF-A0A2E0BUE1-F1
#
_cell.length_a   1.000
_cell.length_b   1.000
_cell.length_c   1.000
_cell.angle_alpha   90.00
_cell.angle_beta   90.00
_cell.angle_gamma   90.00
#
_symmetry.space_group_name_H-M   'P 1'
#
loop_
_entity.id
_entity.type
_entity.pdbx_description
1 polymer ?
#
loop_
_entity_poly.entity_id
_entity_poly.type
_entity_poly.pdbx_seq_one_letter_code
_entity_poly.pdbx_strand_id
1 'polypeptide(L)'
;MSKSNRERWNKIATEKLKGRKILKVRYMKKEEADNWGFMNQPLVLFLDDQSILVPQRDDEGNDAGALVKVHNNGTAETILPVLRE
;
A
#
# COMPACT_ATOMS: atom_id res chain seq x y z
N MET A 1 -16.02 -24.50 -13.01
CA MET A 1 -14.68 -23.97 -13.37
C MET A 1 -14.15 -23.15 -12.21
N SER A 2 -13.04 -23.56 -11.61
CA SER A 2 -12.33 -22.77 -10.59
C SER A 2 -11.83 -21.49 -11.25
N LYS A 3 -12.19 -20.31 -10.72
CA LYS A 3 -11.52 -19.06 -11.12
C LYS A 3 -10.05 -19.18 -10.78
N SER A 4 -9.17 -18.72 -11.66
CA SER A 4 -7.73 -18.62 -11.37
C SER A 4 -7.51 -17.69 -10.17
N ASN A 5 -6.45 -17.91 -9.38
CA ASN A 5 -6.07 -17.01 -8.28
C ASN A 5 -5.99 -15.55 -8.73
N ARG A 6 -5.52 -15.31 -9.96
CA ARG A 6 -5.46 -14.00 -10.58
C ARG A 6 -6.84 -13.35 -10.71
N GLU A 7 -7.84 -14.06 -11.24
CA GLU A 7 -9.19 -13.52 -11.38
C GLU A 7 -9.85 -13.22 -10.03
N ARG A 8 -9.63 -14.10 -9.04
CA ARG A 8 -10.13 -13.91 -7.68
C ARG A 8 -9.57 -12.62 -7.08
N TRP A 9 -8.25 -12.44 -7.11
CA TRP A 9 -7.60 -11.29 -6.51
C TRP A 9 -7.84 -10.00 -7.29
N ASN A 10 -7.88 -10.05 -8.63
CA ASN A 10 -8.28 -8.90 -9.45
C ASN A 10 -9.69 -8.42 -9.12
N LYS A 11 -10.63 -9.35 -8.93
CA LYS A 11 -12.00 -9.02 -8.54
C LYS A 11 -12.02 -8.32 -7.18
N ILE A 12 -11.37 -8.89 -6.17
CA ILE A 12 -11.31 -8.32 -4.82
C ILE A 12 -10.68 -6.93 -4.83
N ALA A 13 -9.52 -6.76 -5.49
CA ALA A 13 -8.84 -5.48 -5.58
C ALA A 13 -9.72 -4.41 -6.24
N THR A 14 -10.41 -4.78 -7.33
CA THR A 14 -11.34 -3.87 -8.01
C THR A 14 -12.51 -3.48 -7.12
N GLU A 15 -13.15 -4.43 -6.45
CA GLU A 15 -14.29 -4.17 -5.56
C GLU A 15 -13.91 -3.31 -4.35
N LYS A 16 -12.69 -3.46 -3.83
CA LYS A 16 -12.24 -2.73 -2.64
C LYS A 16 -11.66 -1.35 -2.96
N LEU A 17 -10.98 -1.18 -4.08
CA LEU A 17 -10.16 0.00 -4.35
C LEU A 17 -10.65 0.86 -5.52
N LYS A 18 -11.37 0.29 -6.50
CA LYS A 18 -11.74 1.05 -7.70
C LYS A 18 -12.70 2.19 -7.34
N GLY A 19 -12.35 3.41 -7.76
CA GLY A 19 -13.15 4.61 -7.53
C GLY A 19 -12.92 5.26 -6.15
N ARG A 20 -12.11 4.64 -5.28
CA ARG A 20 -11.72 5.24 -4.00
C ARG A 20 -10.82 6.45 -4.20
N LYS A 21 -11.05 7.48 -3.39
CA LYS A 21 -10.19 8.66 -3.32
C LYS A 21 -9.20 8.52 -2.18
N ILE A 22 -7.94 8.85 -2.44
CA ILE A 22 -6.95 9.06 -1.39
C ILE A 22 -7.18 10.47 -0.82
N LEU A 23 -7.60 10.56 0.44
CA LEU A 23 -7.86 11.82 1.12
C LEU A 23 -6.63 12.38 1.83
N LYS A 24 -5.70 11.51 2.24
CA LYS A 24 -4.46 11.92 2.92
C LYS A 24 -3.34 10.93 2.61
N VAL A 25 -2.13 11.47 2.50
CA VAL A 25 -0.89 10.70 2.33
C VAL A 25 0.12 11.22 3.34
N ARG A 26 0.73 10.31 4.11
CA ARG A 26 1.87 10.63 4.98
C ARG A 26 2.63 9.36 5.32
N TYR A 27 3.85 9.53 5.81
CA TYR A 27 4.53 8.45 6.50
C TYR A 27 3.86 8.12 7.83
N MET A 28 3.91 6.85 8.20
CA MET A 28 3.49 6.35 9.50
C MET A 28 4.34 7.03 10.60
N LYS A 29 3.71 7.38 11.72
CA LYS A 29 4.47 7.88 12.88
C LYS A 29 5.16 6.72 13.56
N LYS A 30 6.28 6.98 14.25
CA LYS A 30 7.02 5.96 15.01
C LYS A 30 6.12 5.19 15.98
N GLU A 31 5.32 5.90 16.77
CA GLU A 31 4.36 5.30 17.71
C GLU A 31 3.33 4.39 17.02
N GLU A 32 2.89 4.73 15.81
CA GLU A 32 1.94 3.89 15.05
C GLU A 32 2.64 2.63 14.53
N ALA A 33 3.88 2.75 14.05
CA ALA A 33 4.71 1.64 13.60
C ALA A 33 4.98 0.66 14.76
N ASP A 34 5.38 1.18 15.92
CA ASP A 34 5.62 0.38 17.13
C ASP A 34 4.36 -0.38 17.55
N ASN A 35 3.20 0.29 17.54
CA ASN A 35 1.92 -0.34 17.88
C ASN A 35 1.50 -1.44 16.90
N TRP A 36 1.94 -1.38 15.64
CA TRP A 36 1.62 -2.37 14.61
C TRP A 36 2.72 -3.42 14.44
N GLY A 37 3.80 -3.34 15.23
CA GLY A 37 4.94 -4.24 15.15
C GLY A 37 5.81 -4.03 13.91
N PHE A 38 5.79 -2.83 13.32
CA PHE A 38 6.67 -2.47 12.21
C PHE A 38 7.98 -1.86 12.73
N MET A 39 9.09 -2.31 12.15
CA MET A 39 10.42 -1.76 12.43
C MET A 39 10.69 -0.46 11.66
N ASN A 40 9.86 -0.15 10.66
CA ASN A 40 10.03 0.97 9.74
C ASN A 40 8.72 1.76 9.61
N GLN A 41 8.79 2.98 9.08
CA GLN A 41 7.63 3.86 8.90
C GLN A 41 7.17 3.85 7.44
N PRO A 42 6.21 2.98 7.04
CA PRO A 42 5.71 2.94 5.67
C PRO A 42 4.93 4.20 5.31
N LEU A 43 4.74 4.41 4.01
CA LEU A 43 3.73 5.34 3.50
C LEU A 43 2.33 4.82 3.83
N VAL A 44 1.46 5.69 4.35
CA VAL A 44 0.06 5.38 4.65
C VAL A 44 -0.85 6.22 3.76
N LEU A 45 -1.75 5.55 3.04
CA LEU A 45 -2.74 6.17 2.17
C LEU A 45 -4.12 6.05 2.84
N PHE A 46 -4.73 7.16 3.19
CA PHE A 46 -6.06 7.18 3.80
C PHE A 46 -7.12 7.33 2.71
N LEU A 47 -8.09 6.42 2.69
CA LEU A 47 -9.16 6.39 1.69
C LEU A 47 -10.43 7.09 2.19
N ASP A 48 -11.34 7.36 1.26
CA ASP A 48 -12.63 8.02 1.53
C ASP A 48 -13.62 7.21 2.39
N ASP A 49 -13.43 5.90 2.51
CA ASP A 49 -14.20 5.02 3.39
C ASP A 49 -13.53 4.77 4.75
N GLN A 50 -12.57 5.62 5.13
CA GLN A 50 -11.77 5.53 6.36
C GLN A 50 -10.83 4.33 6.42
N SER A 51 -10.81 3.46 5.40
CA SER A 51 -9.78 2.44 5.28
C SER A 51 -8.44 3.07 4.92
N ILE A 52 -7.37 2.31 5.15
CA ILE A 52 -6.01 2.73 4.88
C ILE A 52 -5.29 1.65 4.08
N LEU A 53 -4.39 2.08 3.20
CA LEU A 53 -3.47 1.19 2.49
C LEU A 53 -2.06 1.42 3.02
N VAL A 54 -1.40 0.31 3.35
CA VAL A 54 0.00 0.29 3.77
C VAL A 54 0.74 -0.69 2.88
N PRO A 55 1.64 -0.22 1.99
CA PRO A 55 2.49 -1.09 1.19
C PRO A 55 3.38 -1.94 2.11
N GLN A 56 3.38 -3.25 1.88
CA GLN A 56 4.18 -4.22 2.61
C GLN A 56 5.05 -5.01 1.64
N ARG A 57 6.16 -5.55 2.13
CA ARG A 57 7.00 -6.52 1.41
C ARG A 57 6.50 -7.94 1.75
N ASP A 58 6.22 -8.76 0.74
CA ASP A 58 5.99 -10.22 0.89
C ASP A 58 7.37 -10.92 0.93
N ASP A 59 7.58 -12.19 1.30
CA ASP A 59 6.77 -13.36 1.67
C ASP A 59 7.17 -13.86 3.08
N GLU A 60 6.34 -13.54 4.08
CA GLU A 60 6.51 -13.96 5.49
C GLU A 60 7.49 -13.15 6.39
N GLY A 61 7.47 -11.80 6.40
CA GLY A 61 8.29 -11.14 7.43
C GLY A 61 8.21 -9.63 7.61
N ASN A 62 7.00 -9.10 7.88
CA ASN A 62 6.73 -7.86 8.62
C ASN A 62 7.62 -6.64 8.31
N ASP A 63 7.80 -6.28 7.04
CA ASP A 63 8.52 -5.06 6.67
C ASP A 63 7.75 -4.21 5.63
N ALA A 64 8.01 -2.91 5.66
CA ALA A 64 7.39 -1.91 4.79
C ALA A 64 7.83 -2.07 3.32
N GLY A 65 6.90 -1.87 2.40
CA GLY A 65 7.16 -1.82 0.96
C GLY A 65 7.42 -0.40 0.46
N ALA A 66 8.20 -0.27 -0.62
CA ALA A 66 8.31 0.98 -1.38
C ALA A 66 7.13 1.13 -2.35
N LEU A 67 6.75 2.37 -2.67
CA LEU A 67 5.72 2.67 -3.66
C LEU A 67 6.33 3.41 -4.86
N VAL A 68 6.08 2.93 -6.07
CA VAL A 68 6.49 3.60 -7.31
C VAL A 68 5.30 4.29 -7.96
N LYS A 69 5.47 5.56 -8.35
CA LYS A 69 4.52 6.28 -9.19
C LYS A 69 4.89 6.06 -10.65
N VAL A 70 3.98 5.46 -11.41
CA VAL A 70 4.16 5.16 -12.84
C VAL A 70 3.09 5.92 -13.65
N HIS A 71 3.52 6.55 -14.73
CA HIS A 71 2.65 7.25 -15.66
C HIS A 71 1.99 6.28 -16.65
N ASN A 72 0.89 6.73 -17.28
CA ASN A 72 0.17 5.95 -18.29
C ASN A 72 1.03 5.59 -19.53
N ASN A 73 2.11 6.34 -19.78
CA ASN A 73 3.09 6.05 -20.85
C ASN A 73 4.15 5.00 -20.44
N GLY A 74 4.04 4.41 -19.25
CA GLY A 74 4.96 3.40 -18.73
C GLY A 74 6.21 3.93 -18.02
N THR A 75 6.42 5.25 -17.98
CA THR A 75 7.57 5.84 -17.27
C THR A 75 7.33 5.97 -15.77
N ALA A 76 8.36 5.68 -14.96
CA ALA A 76 8.32 5.89 -13.51
C ALA A 76 8.79 7.30 -13.15
N GLU A 77 8.04 8.00 -12.30
CA GLU A 77 8.33 9.39 -11.90
C GLU A 77 9.15 9.46 -10.62
N THR A 78 8.75 8.69 -9.60
CA THR A 78 9.35 8.76 -8.27
C THR A 78 9.10 7.45 -7.53
N ILE A 79 10.10 7.05 -6.74
CA ILE A 79 9.98 5.98 -5.75
C ILE A 79 9.83 6.65 -4.39
N LEU A 80 8.73 6.38 -3.70
CA LEU A 80 8.52 6.76 -2.32
C LEU A 80 9.17 5.68 -1.45
N PRO A 81 10.34 5.95 -0.83
CA PRO A 81 11.10 4.94 -0.13
C PRO A 81 10.46 4.61 1.21
N VAL A 82 10.88 3.48 1.78
CA VAL A 82 10.69 3.16 3.19
C VAL A 82 11.61 4.04 4.02
N LEU A 83 11.07 4.73 5.02
CA LEU A 83 11.87 5.49 5.97
C LEU A 83 12.24 4.63 7.18
N ARG A 84 13.42 4.91 7.73
CA ARG A 84 14.00 4.24 8.90
C ARG A 84 14.46 5.33 9.86
N GLU A 85 14.03 5.26 11.12
CA GLU A 85 14.41 6.17 12.21
C GLU A 85 14.69 5.43 13.51
#